data_AF-A0A7V8YSJ6-F1
#
_entry.id   AF-A0A7V8YSJ6-F1
#
_cell.length_a   1.000
_cell.length_b   1.000
_cell.length_c   1.000
_cell.angle_alpha   90.00
_cell.angle_beta   90.00
_cell.angle_gamma   90.00
#
_symmetry.space_group_name_H-M   'P 1'
#
loop_
_entity.id
_entity.type
_entity.pdbx_description
1 polymer ?
#
loop_
_entity_poly.entity_id
_entity_poly.type
_entity_poly.pdbx_seq_one_letter_code
_entity_poly.pdbx_strand_id
1 'polypeptide(L)' 'MREFLSVHDIPFVDRNIRRSEEARAELAGRTQQLVVPQLFWEDRHVVGFDPEALTDLVRDYRAGG' A
#
# COMPACT_ATOMS: atom_id res chain seq x y z
N MET A 1 7.19 -4.11 -2.64
CA MET A 1 6.02 -3.85 -1.76
C MET A 1 5.19 -5.09 -1.51
N ARG A 2 4.52 -5.70 -2.51
CA ARG A 2 3.77 -6.97 -2.32
C ARG A 2 4.62 -8.08 -1.69
N GLU A 3 5.79 -8.35 -2.28
CA GLU A 3 6.73 -9.36 -1.76
C GLU A 3 7.17 -9.07 -0.33
N PHE A 4 7.41 -7.79 0.01
CA PHE A 4 7.75 -7.38 1.36
C PHE A 4 6.61 -7.70 2.34
N LEU A 5 5.38 -7.31 2.01
CA LEU A 5 4.21 -7.60 2.85
C LEU A 5 4.01 -9.12 3.01
N SER A 6 4.19 -9.89 1.94
CA SER A 6 4.13 -11.36 1.98
C SER A 6 5.21 -11.97 2.88
N VAL A 7 6.47 -11.53 2.79
CA VAL A 7 7.58 -12.03 3.62
C VAL A 7 7.37 -11.74 5.12
N HIS A 8 6.62 -10.69 5.43
CA HIS A 8 6.31 -10.29 6.81
C HIS A 8 4.97 -10.84 7.33
N ASP A 9 4.30 -11.72 6.56
CA ASP A 9 2.98 -12.30 6.84
C ASP A 9 1.88 -11.26 7.06
N ILE A 10 1.97 -10.13 6.36
CA ILE A 10 0.97 -9.07 6.40
C ILE A 10 -0.10 -9.34 5.34
N PRO A 11 -1.38 -9.50 5.71
CA PRO A 11 -2.46 -9.63 4.74
C PRO A 11 -2.64 -8.32 3.96
N PHE A 12 -2.79 -8.42 2.63
CA PHE A 12 -3.04 -7.25 1.78
C PHE A 12 -3.97 -7.60 0.62
N VAL A 13 -4.62 -6.57 0.07
CA VAL A 13 -5.41 -6.66 -1.16
C VAL A 13 -4.65 -5.99 -2.29
N ASP A 14 -4.24 -6.78 -3.29
CA ASP A 14 -3.55 -6.28 -4.47
C ASP A 14 -4.55 -5.76 -5.51
N ARG A 15 -4.51 -4.45 -5.78
CA ARG A 15 -5.37 -3.82 -6.78
C ARG A 15 -4.55 -3.28 -7.94
N ASN A 16 -4.67 -3.95 -9.09
CA ASN A 16 -3.95 -3.57 -10.30
C ASN A 16 -4.71 -2.51 -11.10
N ILE A 17 -4.31 -1.24 -10.99
CA ILE A 17 -4.93 -0.11 -11.69
C ILE A 17 -4.83 -0.17 -13.22
N ARG A 18 -3.96 -1.02 -13.78
CA ARG A 18 -3.87 -1.22 -15.24
C ARG A 18 -4.95 -2.17 -15.76
N ARG A 19 -5.56 -2.96 -14.87
CA ARG A 19 -6.59 -3.96 -15.20
C ARG A 19 -7.95 -3.64 -14.61
N SER A 20 -8.01 -2.76 -13.61
CA SER A 20 -9.25 -2.32 -12.97
C SER A 20 -9.39 -0.81 -13.09
N GLU A 21 -10.37 -0.39 -13.89
CA GLU A 21 -10.72 1.02 -14.05
C GLU A 21 -11.24 1.61 -12.73
N GLU A 22 -12.00 0.82 -11.96
CA GLU A 22 -12.46 1.20 -10.62
C GLU A 22 -11.28 1.48 -9.67
N ALA A 23 -10.28 0.58 -9.60
CA ALA A 23 -9.09 0.81 -8.78
C ALA A 23 -8.29 2.03 -9.25
N ARG A 24 -8.27 2.30 -10.56
CA ARG A 24 -7.63 3.50 -11.12
C ARG A 24 -8.38 4.77 -10.73
N ALA A 25 -9.71 4.76 -10.82
CA ALA A 25 -10.57 5.88 -10.44
C ALA A 25 -10.47 6.17 -8.94
N GLU A 26 -10.48 5.13 -8.10
CA GLU A 26 -10.28 5.28 -6.66
C GLU A 26 -8.90 5.86 -6.33
N LEU A 27 -7.84 5.37 -6.97
CA LEU A 27 -6.49 5.91 -6.77
C LEU A 27 -6.38 7.38 -7.19
N ALA A 28 -6.99 7.76 -8.31
CA ALA A 28 -7.03 9.13 -8.79
C ALA A 28 -7.90 10.04 -7.90
N GLY A 29 -8.94 9.49 -7.25
CA GLY A 29 -9.76 10.21 -6.28
C GLY A 29 -9.05 10.43 -4.94
N ARG A 30 -8.20 9.49 -4.52
CA ARG A 30 -7.42 9.60 -3.28
C ARG A 30 -6.13 10.39 -3.43
N THR A 31 -5.54 10.39 -4.63
CA THR A 31 -4.21 10.96 -4.86
C THR A 31 -4.17 11.70 -6.19
N GLN A 32 -3.43 12.82 -6.24
CA GLN A 32 -3.18 13.53 -7.50
C GLN A 32 -2.08 12.84 -8.35
N GLN A 33 -1.48 11.77 -7.85
CA GLN A 33 -0.33 11.10 -8.47
C GLN A 33 -0.66 9.65 -8.82
N LEU A 34 -0.78 9.36 -10.12
CA LEU A 34 -0.93 8.00 -10.66
C LEU A 34 0.42 7.24 -10.71
N VAL A 35 1.16 7.24 -9.61
CA VAL A 35 2.42 6.52 -9.44
C VAL A 35 2.14 5.16 -8.79
N VAL A 36 2.91 4.12 -9.09
CA VAL A 36 2.78 2.79 -8.45
C VAL A 36 4.17 2.25 -8.09
N PRO A 37 4.31 1.40 -7.04
CA PRO A 37 3.25 0.93 -6.13
C PRO A 37 2.82 1.99 -5.10
N GLN A 38 1.62 1.84 -4.52
CA GLN A 38 1.16 2.64 -3.37
C GLN A 38 0.47 1.71 -2.36
N LEU A 39 0.62 2.03 -1.07
CA LEU A 39 0.00 1.31 0.04
C LEU A 39 -0.81 2.27 0.89
N PHE A 40 -2.04 1.88 1.19
CA PHE A 40 -2.93 2.59 2.11
C PHE A 40 -3.23 1.66 3.28
N TRP A 41 -3.00 2.14 4.50
CA TRP A 41 -3.33 1.43 5.73
C TRP A 41 -3.73 2.46 6.79
N GLU A 42 -4.98 2.41 7.25
CA GLU A 42 -5.56 3.44 8.13
C GLU A 42 -5.33 4.85 7.55
N ASP A 43 -4.75 5.75 8.35
CA ASP A 43 -4.41 7.11 7.94
C ASP A 43 -3.03 7.21 7.23
N ARG A 44 -2.35 6.07 7.04
CA ARG A 44 -1.03 6.03 6.39
C ARG A 44 -1.14 5.78 4.91
N HIS A 45 -0.34 6.54 4.18
CA HIS A 45 -0.18 6.41 2.74
C HIS A 45 1.31 6.37 2.40
N VAL A 46 1.76 5.26 1.81
CA VAL A 46 3.13 5.08 1.34
C VAL A 46 3.13 5.04 -0.18
N VAL A 47 3.92 5.92 -0.81
CA VAL A 47 4.08 5.98 -2.27
C VAL A 47 5.45 5.42 -2.65
N GLY A 48 5.49 4.51 -3.62
CA GLY A 48 6.72 3.84 -4.05
C GLY A 48 7.15 2.73 -3.09
N PHE A 49 8.44 2.42 -3.09
CA PHE A 49 9.03 1.46 -2.14
C PHE A 49 9.96 2.20 -1.19
N ASP A 50 9.47 2.45 0.01
CA ASP A 50 10.22 3.06 1.11
C ASP A 50 10.42 2.00 2.20
N PRO A 51 11.64 1.45 2.38
CA PRO A 51 11.92 0.42 3.36
C PRO A 51 11.63 0.85 4.80
N GLU A 52 11.95 2.10 5.18
CA GLU A 52 11.77 2.58 6.55
C GLU A 52 10.28 2.69 6.88
N ALA A 53 9.51 3.33 6.00
CA ALA A 53 8.06 3.45 6.17
C ALA A 53 7.36 2.07 6.21
N LEU A 54 7.84 1.12 5.41
CA LEU A 54 7.31 -0.25 5.40
C LEU A 54 7.69 -1.04 6.66
N THR A 55 8.90 -0.86 7.18
CA THR A 55 9.31 -1.47 8.46
C THR A 55 8.50 -0.91 9.62
N ASP A 56 8.28 0.40 9.66
CA ASP A 56 7.44 1.03 10.68
C ASP A 56 5.99 0.54 10.60
N LEU A 57 5.44 0.40 9.38
CA LEU A 57 4.12 -0.17 9.17
C LEU A 57 4.01 -1.60 9.72
N VAL A 58 5.00 -2.47 9.45
CA VAL A 58 5.00 -3.85 9.97
C VAL A 58 5.08 -3.87 11.49
N ARG A 59 5.91 -3.00 12.08
CA ARG A 59 6.02 -2.89 13.54
C ARG A 59 4.68 -2.52 14.16
N ASP A 60 4.01 -1.52 13.60
CA ASP A 60 2.79 -0.99 14.19
C ASP A 60 1.61 -1.95 13.97
N TYR A 61 1.53 -2.62 12.82
CA TYR A 61 0.56 -3.70 12.58
C TYR A 61 0.68 -4.81 13.63
N ARG A 62 1.92 -5.20 13.98
CA ARG A 62 2.18 -6.24 14.99
C ARG A 62 1.95 -5.78 16.42
N ALA A 63 2.01 -4.48 16.68
CA ALA A 63 1.71 -3.90 17.98
C ALA A 63 0.20 -3.87 18.29
N GLY A 64 -0.65 -4.20 17.32
CA GLY A 64 -2.09 -4.32 17.48
C GLY A 64 -2.85 -3.04 17.14
N GLY A 65 -2.57 -2.47 15.95
CA GLY A 65 -3.39 -1.39 15.38
C GLY A 65 -4.90 -1.64 15.53
#